data_AF-A0A7W5H1I8-F1
#
_entry.id   AF-A0A7W5H1I8-F1
#
_cell.length_a   1.000
_cell.length_b   1.000
_cell.length_c   1.000
_cell.angle_alpha   90.00
_cell.angle_beta   90.00
_cell.angle_gamma   90.00
#
_symmetry.space_group_name_H-M   'P 1'
#
loop_
_entity.id
_entity.type
_entity.pdbx_description
1 polymer ?
#
loop_
_entity_poly.entity_id
_entity_poly.type
_entity_poly.pdbx_seq_one_letter_code
_entity_poly.pdbx_strand_id
1 'polypeptide(L)'
;MALIQPELTKELKKYGASDLDACYNCGTCTSVCSLSSEDNSFPREMVRYSVLGLEDDLKSSLKPWLCYYCGQCTTNCPQEAAPGELMMSLRRWLTAKYDWTGLSGLFYKSWPLTVLGFILILAAEIGFAARLHFHIDRIMHYGHYFEMFSILGVFTVILLPNIIRMWYFTILKRKIKAPLKAYYTAISDLFVHMFTQKRSLDCEDNKFRWLEHFVLVLGYLSLLFTTVFLNWFETNNLFINILGYVESIVIFVVTFDFVLSRIKKNKEMNKRSQPSDWFFVIWLFFMGVTAFVVRLFIDLNLIETNSWIYLFHLMILGQWALIIVPFGKWTHFLYRSFGMYFAKIEELAK
;
A
#
# COMPACT_ATOMS: atom_id res chain seq x y z
N MET A 1 1.04 -34.77 -18.52
CA MET A 1 0.72 -33.39 -18.94
C MET A 1 0.28 -32.63 -17.70
N ALA A 2 0.92 -31.51 -17.37
CA ALA A 2 0.45 -30.69 -16.25
C ALA A 2 -0.90 -30.08 -16.63
N LEU A 3 -1.91 -30.23 -15.77
CA LEU A 3 -3.22 -29.61 -15.97
C LEU A 3 -3.05 -28.10 -15.91
N ILE A 4 -3.26 -27.41 -17.04
CA ILE A 4 -3.32 -25.95 -17.10
C ILE A 4 -4.72 -25.57 -16.60
N GLN A 5 -4.79 -24.73 -15.56
CA GLN A 5 -6.07 -24.22 -15.07
C GLN A 5 -6.25 -22.77 -15.54
N PRO A 6 -6.92 -22.54 -16.68
CA PRO A 6 -7.04 -21.21 -17.27
C PRO A 6 -7.85 -20.25 -16.38
N GLU A 7 -8.69 -20.76 -15.47
CA GLU A 7 -9.55 -19.93 -14.64
C GLU A 7 -8.78 -19.05 -13.65
N LEU A 8 -7.71 -19.56 -13.03
CA LEU A 8 -6.88 -18.74 -12.15
C LEU A 8 -6.14 -17.66 -12.94
N THR A 9 -5.57 -18.00 -14.10
CA THR A 9 -4.93 -17.02 -14.99
C THR A 9 -5.92 -15.93 -15.41
N LYS A 10 -7.16 -16.28 -15.76
CA LYS A 10 -8.23 -15.31 -16.07
C LYS A 10 -8.57 -14.44 -14.86
N GLU A 11 -8.60 -15.00 -13.65
CA GLU A 11 -8.83 -14.23 -12.42
C GLU A 11 -7.68 -13.22 -12.21
N LEU A 12 -6.43 -13.66 -12.30
CA LEU A 12 -5.24 -12.82 -12.09
C LEU A 12 -5.13 -11.69 -13.11
N LYS A 13 -5.57 -11.90 -14.36
CA LYS A 13 -5.67 -10.84 -15.37
C LYS A 13 -6.57 -9.69 -14.90
N LYS A 14 -7.62 -9.95 -14.10
CA LYS A 14 -8.48 -8.91 -13.49
C LYS A 14 -7.76 -8.10 -12.38
N TYR A 15 -6.65 -8.61 -11.86
CA TYR A 15 -5.76 -7.91 -10.92
C TYR A 15 -4.52 -7.30 -11.63
N GLY A 16 -4.55 -7.25 -12.97
CA GLY A 16 -3.53 -6.61 -13.80
C GLY A 16 -2.43 -7.53 -14.31
N ALA A 17 -2.55 -8.86 -14.13
CA ALA A 17 -1.50 -9.77 -14.59
C ALA A 17 -1.37 -9.71 -16.12
N SER A 18 -0.13 -9.79 -16.60
CA SER A 18 0.21 -9.89 -18.02
C SER A 18 -0.08 -11.29 -18.58
N ASP A 19 0.30 -11.52 -19.84
CA ASP A 19 0.13 -12.82 -20.46
C ASP A 19 1.17 -13.82 -19.96
N LEU A 20 0.79 -14.53 -18.90
CA LEU A 20 1.64 -15.53 -18.24
C LEU A 20 1.84 -16.78 -19.10
N ASP A 21 0.93 -17.00 -20.06
CA ASP A 21 0.89 -18.17 -20.93
C ASP A 21 2.09 -18.20 -21.89
N ALA A 22 2.73 -17.05 -22.14
CA ALA A 22 3.98 -16.95 -22.88
C ALA A 22 5.21 -17.54 -22.14
N CYS A 23 5.11 -17.78 -20.83
CA CYS A 23 6.26 -18.23 -20.04
C CYS A 23 6.60 -19.72 -20.28
N TYR A 24 7.74 -19.96 -20.92
CA TYR A 24 8.34 -21.30 -21.07
C TYR A 24 9.26 -21.76 -19.92
N ASN A 25 9.24 -21.06 -18.77
CA ASN A 25 9.98 -21.44 -17.55
C ASN A 25 11.52 -21.55 -17.69
N CYS A 26 12.19 -20.65 -18.42
CA CYS A 26 13.66 -20.68 -18.62
C CYS A 26 14.53 -20.46 -17.38
N GLY A 27 14.09 -19.68 -16.37
CA GLY A 27 14.93 -19.35 -15.21
C GLY A 27 15.57 -17.97 -15.20
N THR A 28 15.58 -17.22 -16.32
CA THR A 28 16.25 -15.90 -16.39
C THR A 28 15.77 -14.94 -15.32
N CYS A 29 14.47 -14.91 -15.03
CA CYS A 29 13.90 -14.03 -14.02
C CYS A 29 14.39 -14.33 -12.59
N THR A 30 14.73 -15.59 -12.29
CA THR A 30 15.31 -16.03 -11.02
C THR A 30 16.81 -15.67 -10.97
N SER A 31 17.55 -15.89 -12.06
CA SER A 31 19.00 -15.66 -12.08
C SER A 31 19.37 -14.18 -12.02
N VAL A 32 18.58 -13.28 -12.59
CA VAL A 32 18.82 -11.83 -12.53
C VAL A 32 18.33 -11.20 -11.23
N CYS A 33 17.63 -11.94 -10.37
CA CYS A 33 17.04 -11.36 -9.16
C CYS A 33 17.97 -11.52 -7.96
N SER A 34 18.49 -10.39 -7.46
CA SER A 34 19.42 -10.33 -6.33
C SER A 34 18.86 -10.80 -4.98
N LEU A 35 17.53 -10.87 -4.80
CA LEU A 35 16.94 -11.41 -3.56
C LEU A 35 16.56 -12.89 -3.69
N SER A 36 16.68 -13.49 -4.89
CA SER A 36 16.44 -14.92 -5.07
C SER A 36 17.54 -15.73 -4.38
N SER A 37 17.15 -16.82 -3.73
CA SER A 37 18.09 -17.77 -3.11
C SER A 37 17.72 -19.21 -3.48
N GLU A 38 18.54 -20.18 -3.08
CA GLU A 38 18.26 -21.61 -3.30
C GLU A 38 16.88 -22.03 -2.77
N ASP A 39 16.56 -21.59 -1.55
CA ASP A 39 15.27 -21.84 -0.90
C ASP A 39 14.13 -20.95 -1.42
N ASN A 40 14.45 -19.80 -2.04
CA ASN A 40 13.48 -18.79 -2.44
C ASN A 40 13.65 -18.39 -3.91
N SER A 41 13.21 -19.26 -4.81
CA SER A 41 13.09 -18.92 -6.22
C SER A 41 11.90 -17.99 -6.48
N PHE A 42 12.15 -16.74 -6.85
CA PHE A 42 11.11 -15.84 -7.40
C PHE A 42 11.68 -15.03 -8.57
N PRO A 43 10.86 -14.56 -9.52
CA PRO A 43 9.41 -14.77 -9.64
C PRO A 43 9.01 -16.08 -10.35
N ARG A 44 9.97 -16.89 -10.85
CA ARG A 44 9.66 -18.08 -11.67
C ARG A 44 8.65 -19.05 -11.04
N GLU A 45 8.85 -19.39 -9.77
CA GLU A 45 7.94 -20.30 -9.06
C GLU A 45 6.51 -19.74 -9.00
N MET A 46 6.37 -18.43 -8.77
CA MET A 46 5.06 -17.77 -8.75
C MET A 46 4.39 -17.82 -10.11
N VAL A 47 5.14 -17.63 -11.21
CA VAL A 47 4.62 -17.83 -12.57
C VAL A 47 4.12 -19.26 -12.75
N ARG A 48 4.90 -20.25 -12.30
CA ARG A 48 4.52 -21.65 -12.42
C ARG A 48 3.24 -21.98 -11.63
N TYR A 49 3.14 -21.50 -10.39
CA TYR A 49 1.95 -21.71 -9.56
C TYR A 49 0.71 -21.05 -10.16
N SER A 50 0.85 -19.84 -10.73
CA SER A 50 -0.25 -19.16 -11.42
C SER A 50 -0.75 -19.94 -12.63
N VAL A 51 0.14 -20.43 -13.50
CA VAL A 51 -0.24 -21.18 -14.72
C VAL A 51 -0.87 -22.55 -14.39
N LEU A 52 -0.39 -23.21 -13.33
CA LEU A 52 -0.90 -24.51 -12.90
C LEU A 52 -2.20 -24.43 -12.07
N GLY A 53 -2.67 -23.25 -11.70
CA GLY A 53 -3.83 -23.11 -10.83
C GLY A 53 -3.59 -23.49 -9.37
N LEU A 54 -2.34 -23.42 -8.89
CA LEU A 54 -1.97 -23.78 -7.53
C LEU A 54 -2.33 -22.67 -6.53
N GLU A 55 -3.63 -22.45 -6.36
CA GLU A 55 -4.16 -21.32 -5.59
C GLU A 55 -3.74 -21.36 -4.11
N ASP A 56 -3.69 -22.54 -3.52
CA ASP A 56 -3.33 -22.72 -2.11
C ASP A 56 -1.83 -22.48 -1.86
N ASP A 57 -0.96 -22.88 -2.79
CA ASP A 57 0.47 -22.54 -2.75
C ASP A 57 0.69 -21.04 -2.91
N LEU A 58 -0.07 -20.36 -3.78
CA LEU A 58 -0.01 -18.89 -3.90
C LEU A 58 -0.48 -18.19 -2.62
N LYS A 59 -1.63 -18.59 -2.04
CA LYS A 59 -2.19 -18.02 -0.80
C LYS A 59 -1.21 -18.12 0.38
N SER A 60 -0.44 -19.20 0.43
CA SER A 60 0.50 -19.48 1.51
C SER A 60 1.92 -18.97 1.25
N SER A 61 2.19 -18.46 0.04
CA SER A 61 3.50 -17.93 -0.33
C SER A 61 3.71 -16.49 0.11
N LEU A 62 4.84 -16.25 0.78
CA LEU A 62 5.30 -14.91 1.16
C LEU A 62 6.05 -14.20 0.02
N LYS A 63 6.45 -14.92 -1.02
CA LYS A 63 7.34 -14.41 -2.09
C LYS A 63 6.81 -13.14 -2.79
N PRO A 64 5.51 -12.98 -3.08
CA PRO A 64 4.98 -11.73 -3.61
C PRO A 64 5.31 -10.52 -2.73
N TRP A 65 5.29 -10.67 -1.40
CA TRP A 65 5.58 -9.60 -0.45
C TRP A 65 7.08 -9.28 -0.30
N LEU A 66 7.95 -10.27 -0.52
CA LEU A 66 9.42 -10.12 -0.48
C LEU A 66 9.98 -9.37 -1.70
N CYS A 67 9.27 -9.41 -2.84
CA CYS A 67 9.68 -8.69 -4.04
C CYS A 67 9.59 -7.16 -3.86
N TYR A 68 10.48 -6.39 -4.48
CA TYR A 68 10.42 -4.91 -4.46
C TYR A 68 9.94 -4.29 -5.78
N TYR A 69 9.59 -5.11 -6.77
CA TYR A 69 9.11 -4.68 -8.08
C TYR A 69 10.10 -3.74 -8.78
N CYS A 70 11.39 -4.12 -8.80
CA CYS A 70 12.43 -3.36 -9.52
C CYS A 70 12.29 -3.46 -11.05
N GLY A 71 11.71 -4.56 -11.55
CA GLY A 71 11.43 -4.77 -12.98
C GLY A 71 12.51 -5.51 -13.76
N GLN A 72 13.69 -5.78 -13.17
CA GLN A 72 14.80 -6.50 -13.85
C GLN A 72 14.38 -7.84 -14.45
N CYS A 73 13.53 -8.60 -13.74
CA CYS A 73 12.99 -9.86 -14.24
C CYS A 73 12.09 -9.70 -15.48
N THR A 74 11.42 -8.55 -15.64
CA THR A 74 10.61 -8.24 -16.82
C THR A 74 11.51 -7.80 -17.97
N THR A 75 12.45 -6.89 -17.71
CA THR A 75 13.40 -6.39 -18.73
C THR A 75 14.18 -7.51 -19.39
N ASN A 76 14.60 -8.52 -18.61
CA ASN A 76 15.39 -9.64 -19.10
C ASN A 76 14.54 -10.86 -19.53
N CYS A 77 13.21 -10.73 -19.63
CA CYS A 77 12.35 -11.86 -19.98
C CYS A 77 12.38 -12.10 -21.51
N PRO A 78 12.90 -13.24 -22.01
CA PRO A 78 13.01 -13.52 -23.44
C PRO A 78 11.67 -13.84 -24.12
N GLN A 79 10.59 -13.97 -23.35
CA GLN A 79 9.23 -14.22 -23.83
C GLN A 79 8.30 -13.04 -23.52
N GLU A 80 8.83 -11.93 -22.99
CA GLU A 80 8.05 -10.73 -22.64
C GLU A 80 6.84 -10.99 -21.72
N ALA A 81 6.86 -12.09 -20.96
CA ALA A 81 5.76 -12.52 -20.06
C ALA A 81 5.53 -11.59 -18.85
N ALA A 82 6.37 -10.55 -18.70
CA ALA A 82 6.35 -9.54 -17.63
C ALA A 82 6.18 -10.12 -16.20
N PRO A 83 7.07 -11.02 -15.75
CA PRO A 83 6.98 -11.65 -14.44
C PRO A 83 7.02 -10.65 -13.27
N GLY A 84 7.59 -9.46 -13.45
CA GLY A 84 7.49 -8.38 -12.47
C GLY A 84 6.06 -7.92 -12.23
N GLU A 85 5.25 -7.77 -13.30
CA GLU A 85 3.85 -7.37 -13.17
C GLU A 85 3.03 -8.46 -12.49
N LEU A 86 3.30 -9.73 -12.79
CA LEU A 86 2.68 -10.84 -12.06
C LEU A 86 2.86 -10.69 -10.55
N MET A 87 4.07 -10.37 -10.08
CA MET A 87 4.32 -10.21 -8.64
C MET A 87 3.46 -9.10 -8.02
N MET A 88 3.21 -8.00 -8.75
CA MET A 88 2.31 -6.94 -8.30
C MET A 88 0.85 -7.37 -8.33
N SER A 89 0.42 -8.06 -9.37
CA SER A 89 -0.94 -8.60 -9.47
C SER A 89 -1.23 -9.63 -8.39
N LEU A 90 -0.26 -10.48 -8.06
CA LEU A 90 -0.35 -11.42 -6.94
C LEU A 90 -0.50 -10.70 -5.62
N ARG A 91 0.15 -9.55 -5.38
CA ARG A 91 -0.13 -8.76 -4.17
C ARG A 91 -1.56 -8.26 -4.11
N ARG A 92 -2.08 -7.70 -5.20
CA ARG A 92 -3.47 -7.21 -5.26
C ARG A 92 -4.46 -8.36 -5.03
N TRP A 93 -4.21 -9.51 -5.64
CA TRP A 93 -5.01 -10.73 -5.46
C TRP A 93 -4.90 -11.29 -4.03
N LEU A 94 -3.69 -11.34 -3.45
CA LEU A 94 -3.47 -11.79 -2.07
C LEU A 94 -4.15 -10.85 -1.06
N THR A 95 -4.06 -9.53 -1.25
CA THR A 95 -4.82 -8.56 -0.45
C THR A 95 -6.31 -8.89 -0.49
N ALA A 96 -6.86 -9.23 -1.66
CA ALA A 96 -8.25 -9.63 -1.79
C ALA A 96 -8.59 -10.99 -1.13
N LYS A 97 -7.64 -11.93 -1.04
CA LYS A 97 -7.85 -13.20 -0.31
C LYS A 97 -7.71 -13.04 1.21
N TYR A 98 -6.85 -12.15 1.66
CA TYR A 98 -6.69 -11.81 3.08
C TYR A 98 -7.88 -11.01 3.59
N ASP A 99 -8.46 -10.15 2.75
CA ASP A 99 -9.63 -9.36 3.07
C ASP A 99 -10.88 -10.20 3.32
N TRP A 100 -11.35 -10.20 4.57
CA TRP A 100 -12.56 -10.92 4.96
C TRP A 100 -13.85 -10.26 4.46
N THR A 101 -13.82 -8.96 4.15
CA THR A 101 -14.99 -8.21 3.66
C THR A 101 -15.26 -8.43 2.18
N GLY A 102 -14.22 -8.81 1.42
CA GLY A 102 -14.27 -8.95 -0.04
C GLY A 102 -14.20 -7.63 -0.83
N LEU A 103 -14.19 -6.47 -0.15
CA LEU A 103 -14.20 -5.15 -0.78
C LEU A 103 -12.92 -4.86 -1.56
N SER A 104 -11.76 -5.27 -1.05
CA SER A 104 -10.47 -5.16 -1.76
C SER A 104 -10.55 -5.78 -3.15
N GLY A 105 -11.14 -6.97 -3.25
CA GLY A 105 -11.32 -7.64 -4.54
C GLY A 105 -12.20 -6.83 -5.49
N LEU A 106 -13.29 -6.25 -4.99
CA LEU A 106 -14.18 -5.41 -5.80
C LEU A 106 -13.46 -4.15 -6.31
N PHE A 107 -12.77 -3.43 -5.44
CA PHE A 107 -12.07 -2.19 -5.80
C PHE A 107 -10.87 -2.43 -6.72
N TYR A 108 -10.09 -3.49 -6.52
CA TYR A 108 -9.00 -3.82 -7.44
C TYR A 108 -9.48 -4.23 -8.84
N LYS A 109 -10.62 -4.91 -8.94
CA LYS A 109 -11.17 -5.38 -10.22
C LYS A 109 -11.98 -4.31 -10.96
N SER A 110 -12.52 -3.31 -10.25
CA SER A 110 -13.45 -2.33 -10.81
C SER A 110 -13.20 -0.93 -10.25
N TRP A 111 -12.51 -0.09 -11.03
CA TRP A 111 -12.28 1.30 -10.66
C TRP A 111 -13.58 2.12 -10.51
N PRO A 112 -14.67 1.90 -11.28
CA PRO A 112 -15.91 2.66 -11.09
C PRO A 112 -16.53 2.45 -9.71
N LEU A 113 -16.38 1.25 -9.12
CA LEU A 113 -16.84 1.00 -7.74
C LEU A 113 -16.05 1.79 -6.71
N THR A 114 -14.75 2.00 -6.96
CA THR A 114 -13.90 2.84 -6.09
C THR A 114 -14.37 4.29 -6.16
N VAL A 115 -14.62 4.80 -7.37
CA VAL A 115 -15.13 6.17 -7.59
C VAL A 115 -16.52 6.35 -6.99
N LEU A 116 -17.40 5.37 -7.11
CA LEU A 116 -18.69 5.38 -6.43
C LEU A 116 -18.52 5.49 -4.92
N GLY A 117 -17.60 4.71 -4.34
CA GLY A 117 -17.25 4.83 -2.92
C GLY A 117 -16.78 6.23 -2.53
N PHE A 118 -15.92 6.85 -3.33
CA PHE A 118 -15.50 8.25 -3.10
C PHE A 118 -16.65 9.25 -3.15
N ILE A 119 -17.56 9.11 -4.12
CA ILE A 119 -18.75 9.96 -4.25
C ILE A 119 -19.67 9.78 -3.04
N LEU A 120 -19.87 8.55 -2.56
CA LEU A 120 -20.72 8.28 -1.39
C LEU A 120 -20.13 8.89 -0.11
N ILE A 121 -18.81 8.80 0.10
CA ILE A 121 -18.14 9.44 1.23
C ILE A 121 -18.28 10.95 1.15
N LEU A 122 -18.01 11.53 -0.03
CA LEU A 122 -18.15 12.96 -0.27
C LEU A 122 -19.59 13.45 0.02
N ALA A 123 -20.60 12.71 -0.43
CA ALA A 123 -22.00 13.03 -0.16
C ALA A 123 -22.33 12.96 1.34
N ALA A 124 -21.79 11.96 2.05
CA ALA A 124 -21.96 11.82 3.49
C ALA A 124 -21.32 12.98 4.27
N GLU A 125 -20.13 13.41 3.89
CA GLU A 125 -19.42 14.53 4.53
C GLU A 125 -20.10 15.88 4.25
N ILE A 126 -20.61 16.08 3.03
CA ILE A 126 -21.42 17.27 2.73
C ILE A 126 -22.71 17.26 3.56
N GLY A 127 -23.39 16.11 3.66
CA GLY A 127 -24.58 15.97 4.51
C GLY A 127 -24.28 16.23 5.99
N PHE A 128 -23.14 15.76 6.47
CA PHE A 128 -22.64 16.04 7.82
C PHE A 128 -22.36 17.53 8.05
N ALA A 129 -21.65 18.18 7.13
CA ALA A 129 -21.36 19.62 7.19
C ALA A 129 -22.65 20.46 7.15
N ALA A 130 -23.62 20.07 6.30
CA ALA A 130 -24.92 20.72 6.22
C ALA A 130 -25.71 20.60 7.54
N ARG A 131 -25.68 19.44 8.20
CA ARG A 131 -26.30 19.24 9.53
C ARG A 131 -25.67 20.12 10.60
N LEU A 132 -24.39 20.41 10.49
CA LEU A 132 -23.68 21.34 11.37
C LEU A 132 -23.79 22.81 10.94
N HIS A 133 -24.61 23.11 9.93
CA HIS A 133 -24.78 24.42 9.32
C HIS A 133 -23.47 25.07 8.86
N PHE A 134 -22.50 24.26 8.41
CA PHE A 134 -21.20 24.72 7.92
C PHE A 134 -20.37 25.52 8.95
N HIS A 135 -20.63 25.37 10.25
CA HIS A 135 -19.80 25.99 11.29
C HIS A 135 -18.45 25.27 11.40
N ILE A 136 -17.38 25.97 11.03
CA ILE A 136 -16.04 25.40 10.90
C ILE A 136 -15.52 24.80 12.20
N ASP A 137 -15.66 25.48 13.34
CA ASP A 137 -15.14 24.99 14.64
C ASP A 137 -15.74 23.63 15.01
N ARG A 138 -17.04 23.46 14.76
CA ARG A 138 -17.73 22.19 15.00
C ARG A 138 -17.27 21.12 14.03
N ILE A 139 -17.11 21.46 12.75
CA ILE A 139 -16.65 20.52 11.72
C ILE A 139 -15.23 20.06 12.02
N MET A 140 -14.32 20.95 12.40
CA MET A 140 -12.95 20.61 12.79
C MET A 140 -12.93 19.70 14.02
N HIS A 141 -13.69 20.06 15.07
CA HIS A 141 -13.76 19.27 16.29
C HIS A 141 -14.23 17.83 16.03
N TYR A 142 -15.35 17.65 15.32
CA TYR A 142 -15.87 16.32 15.02
C TYR A 142 -15.07 15.60 13.91
N GLY A 143 -14.48 16.35 12.98
CA GLY A 143 -13.60 15.80 11.94
C GLY A 143 -12.38 15.10 12.54
N HIS A 144 -11.75 15.71 13.54
CA HIS A 144 -10.64 15.10 14.27
C HIS A 144 -11.05 13.78 14.95
N TYR A 145 -12.20 13.75 15.64
CA TYR A 145 -12.71 12.50 16.22
C TYR A 145 -13.02 11.45 15.16
N PHE A 146 -13.62 11.86 14.03
CA PHE A 146 -13.92 10.97 12.93
C PHE A 146 -12.65 10.31 12.37
N GLU A 147 -11.56 11.06 12.19
CA GLU A 147 -10.26 10.52 11.77
C GLU A 147 -9.75 9.47 12.76
N MET A 148 -9.72 9.82 14.05
CA MET A 148 -9.23 8.91 15.09
C MET A 148 -10.04 7.61 15.14
N PHE A 149 -11.37 7.70 15.16
CA PHE A 149 -12.24 6.53 15.21
C PHE A 149 -12.23 5.72 13.91
N SER A 150 -12.07 6.38 12.76
CA SER A 150 -11.97 5.72 11.46
C SER A 150 -10.67 4.94 11.34
N ILE A 151 -9.53 5.52 11.73
CA ILE A 151 -8.24 4.81 11.72
C ILE A 151 -8.26 3.63 12.70
N LEU A 152 -8.73 3.86 13.93
CA LEU A 152 -8.83 2.79 14.93
C LEU A 152 -9.76 1.67 14.44
N GLY A 153 -10.95 2.02 13.96
CA GLY A 153 -11.95 1.06 13.47
C GLY A 153 -11.46 0.27 12.25
N VAL A 154 -10.87 0.94 11.27
CA VAL A 154 -10.26 0.30 10.10
C VAL A 154 -9.14 -0.66 10.54
N PHE A 155 -8.30 -0.24 11.47
CA PHE A 155 -7.23 -1.11 11.97
C PHE A 155 -7.78 -2.34 12.68
N THR A 156 -8.71 -2.16 13.64
CA THR A 156 -9.20 -3.26 14.47
C THR A 156 -10.16 -4.20 13.74
N VAL A 157 -11.02 -3.67 12.86
CA VAL A 157 -12.09 -4.44 12.21
C VAL A 157 -11.67 -4.99 10.85
N ILE A 158 -10.76 -4.32 10.12
CA ILE A 158 -10.38 -4.71 8.76
C ILE A 158 -8.94 -5.23 8.74
N LEU A 159 -7.97 -4.37 9.06
CA LEU A 159 -6.55 -4.67 8.83
C LEU A 159 -6.02 -5.78 9.75
N LEU A 160 -6.36 -5.75 11.04
CA LEU A 160 -5.91 -6.75 12.00
C LEU A 160 -6.46 -8.15 11.67
N PRO A 161 -7.76 -8.36 11.41
CA PRO A 161 -8.27 -9.64 10.92
C PRO A 161 -7.60 -10.10 9.61
N ASN A 162 -7.29 -9.19 8.69
CA ASN A 162 -6.62 -9.54 7.44
C ASN A 162 -5.16 -9.98 7.67
N ILE A 163 -4.45 -9.36 8.61
CA ILE A 163 -3.11 -9.80 9.04
C ILE A 163 -3.18 -11.18 9.69
N ILE A 164 -4.19 -11.42 10.55
CA ILE A 164 -4.42 -12.75 11.16
C ILE A 164 -4.71 -13.80 10.07
N ARG A 165 -5.46 -13.45 9.02
CA ARG A 165 -5.71 -14.34 7.87
C ARG A 165 -4.43 -14.60 7.07
N MET A 166 -3.59 -13.59 6.86
CA MET A 166 -2.27 -13.77 6.24
C MET A 166 -1.40 -14.73 7.07
N TRP A 167 -1.35 -14.55 8.39
CA TRP A 167 -0.65 -15.46 9.31
C TRP A 167 -1.22 -16.88 9.26
N TYR A 168 -2.54 -17.03 9.21
CA TYR A 168 -3.20 -18.32 9.07
C TYR A 168 -2.78 -19.05 7.80
N PHE A 169 -2.77 -18.36 6.65
CA PHE A 169 -2.39 -18.99 5.37
C PHE A 169 -0.90 -19.35 5.29
N THR A 170 -0.03 -18.52 5.86
CA THR A 170 1.42 -18.62 5.69
C THR A 170 2.07 -19.50 6.76
N ILE A 171 1.59 -19.45 8.01
CA ILE A 171 2.18 -20.19 9.13
C ILE A 171 1.31 -21.39 9.53
N LEU A 172 0.06 -21.16 9.91
CA LEU A 172 -0.79 -22.21 10.50
C LEU A 172 -1.18 -23.29 9.48
N LYS A 173 -1.70 -22.90 8.31
CA LYS A 173 -2.14 -23.85 7.27
C LYS A 173 -0.97 -24.69 6.74
N ARG A 174 0.24 -24.11 6.70
CA ARG A 174 1.49 -24.80 6.35
C ARG A 174 2.07 -25.65 7.48
N LYS A 175 1.46 -25.63 8.67
CA LYS A 175 1.88 -26.40 9.86
C LYS A 175 3.33 -26.12 10.29
N ILE A 176 3.78 -24.88 10.13
CA ILE A 176 5.12 -24.45 10.56
C ILE A 176 5.18 -24.48 12.09
N LYS A 177 6.05 -25.33 12.65
CA LYS A 177 6.23 -25.48 14.10
C LYS A 177 7.29 -24.52 14.63
N ALA A 178 6.97 -23.22 14.66
CA ALA A 178 7.87 -22.21 15.19
C ALA A 178 7.73 -22.06 16.72
N PRO A 179 8.82 -22.13 17.52
CA PRO A 179 8.76 -21.86 18.96
C PRO A 179 8.50 -20.37 19.23
N LEU A 180 7.98 -20.03 20.42
CA LEU A 180 7.73 -18.62 20.82
C LEU A 180 8.99 -17.74 20.72
N LYS A 181 10.17 -18.32 20.95
CA LYS A 181 11.46 -17.64 20.78
C LYS A 181 11.67 -17.14 19.34
N ALA A 182 11.20 -17.87 18.33
CA ALA A 182 11.32 -17.47 16.93
C ALA A 182 10.49 -16.21 16.64
N TYR A 183 9.26 -16.14 17.14
CA TYR A 183 8.41 -14.95 17.02
C TYR A 183 9.05 -13.72 17.67
N TYR A 184 9.54 -13.85 18.91
CA TYR A 184 10.19 -12.74 19.59
C TYR A 184 11.47 -12.29 18.87
N THR A 185 12.27 -13.22 18.37
CA THR A 185 13.52 -12.90 17.66
C THR A 185 13.25 -12.23 16.31
N ALA A 186 12.20 -12.64 15.60
CA ALA A 186 11.85 -12.10 14.30
C ALA A 186 11.17 -10.73 14.36
N ILE A 187 10.70 -10.27 15.53
CA ILE A 187 9.89 -9.04 15.63
C ILE A 187 10.65 -7.79 15.18
N SER A 188 11.98 -7.79 15.27
CA SER A 188 12.81 -6.68 14.76
C SER A 188 12.63 -6.50 13.25
N ASP A 189 12.50 -7.59 12.49
CA ASP A 189 12.31 -7.53 11.03
C ASP A 189 11.01 -6.82 10.66
N LEU A 190 9.96 -6.97 11.46
CA LEU A 190 8.70 -6.25 11.27
C LEU A 190 8.96 -4.74 11.26
N PHE A 191 9.56 -4.21 12.32
CA PHE A 191 9.76 -2.77 12.46
C PHE A 191 10.81 -2.22 11.50
N VAL A 192 11.94 -2.94 11.32
CA VAL A 192 12.98 -2.53 10.37
C VAL A 192 12.42 -2.42 8.96
N HIS A 193 11.65 -3.41 8.50
CA HIS A 193 11.09 -3.37 7.15
C HIS A 193 9.87 -2.45 7.01
N MET A 194 9.13 -2.20 8.10
CA MET A 194 8.03 -1.25 8.11
C MET A 194 8.51 0.18 7.84
N PHE A 195 9.58 0.62 8.52
CA PHE A 195 10.07 1.99 8.39
C PHE A 195 11.14 2.17 7.32
N THR A 196 12.06 1.21 7.15
CA THR A 196 13.24 1.42 6.29
C THR A 196 13.13 0.81 4.91
N GLN A 197 12.49 -0.35 4.77
CA GLN A 197 12.56 -1.17 3.54
C GLN A 197 13.99 -1.32 2.96
N LYS A 198 15.02 -1.38 3.83
CA LYS A 198 16.44 -1.38 3.45
C LYS A 198 16.82 -2.45 2.41
N ARG A 199 16.19 -3.63 2.47
CA ARG A 199 16.40 -4.74 1.51
C ARG A 199 16.07 -4.37 0.06
N SER A 200 15.33 -3.29 -0.17
CA SER A 200 15.12 -2.77 -1.52
C SER A 200 16.42 -2.24 -2.16
N LEU A 201 17.45 -1.91 -1.38
CA LEU A 201 18.78 -1.49 -1.86
C LEU A 201 19.57 -2.62 -2.51
N ASP A 202 19.22 -3.87 -2.23
CA ASP A 202 19.82 -5.03 -2.87
C ASP A 202 19.34 -5.16 -4.32
N CYS A 203 18.26 -4.48 -4.71
CA CYS A 203 17.82 -4.39 -6.10
C CYS A 203 18.65 -3.37 -6.88
N GLU A 204 19.03 -3.73 -8.10
CA GLU A 204 19.75 -2.86 -9.02
C GLU A 204 18.99 -1.54 -9.29
N ASP A 205 19.73 -0.43 -9.38
CA ASP A 205 19.25 0.92 -9.65
C ASP A 205 18.12 1.47 -8.75
N ASN A 206 18.05 0.98 -7.51
CA ASN A 206 16.96 1.32 -6.60
C ASN A 206 17.29 2.30 -5.46
N LYS A 207 18.55 2.78 -5.35
CA LYS A 207 19.01 3.64 -4.25
C LYS A 207 18.22 4.94 -4.09
N PHE A 208 18.05 5.71 -5.17
CA PHE A 208 17.34 6.98 -5.13
C PHE A 208 15.86 6.79 -4.79
N ARG A 209 15.22 5.80 -5.42
CA ARG A 209 13.82 5.44 -5.15
C ARG A 209 13.62 4.99 -3.70
N TRP A 210 14.56 4.23 -3.15
CA TRP A 210 14.54 3.85 -1.74
C TRP A 210 14.57 5.08 -0.83
N LEU A 211 15.45 6.04 -1.12
CA LEU A 211 15.56 7.28 -0.34
C LEU A 211 14.26 8.09 -0.39
N GLU A 212 13.70 8.28 -1.60
CA GLU A 212 12.40 8.96 -1.78
C GLU A 212 11.30 8.28 -0.96
N HIS A 213 11.17 6.95 -1.08
CA HIS A 213 10.17 6.19 -0.33
C HIS A 213 10.42 6.27 1.18
N PHE A 214 11.67 6.19 1.63
CA PHE A 214 12.02 6.25 3.05
C PHE A 214 11.63 7.60 3.66
N VAL A 215 12.01 8.70 3.00
CA VAL A 215 11.66 10.05 3.43
C VAL A 215 10.15 10.29 3.38
N LEU A 216 9.46 9.76 2.37
CA LEU A 216 8.00 9.81 2.27
C LEU A 216 7.30 9.10 3.45
N VAL A 217 7.77 7.92 3.84
CA VAL A 217 7.21 7.17 4.97
C VAL A 217 7.41 7.94 6.28
N LEU A 218 8.60 8.50 6.50
CA LEU A 218 8.86 9.32 7.68
C LEU A 218 7.96 10.56 7.73
N GLY A 219 7.83 11.29 6.62
CA GLY A 219 6.95 12.45 6.52
C GLY A 219 5.48 12.10 6.75
N TYR A 220 4.98 11.04 6.08
CA TYR A 220 3.59 10.60 6.23
C TYR A 220 3.26 10.12 7.65
N LEU A 221 4.14 9.33 8.28
CA LEU A 221 3.91 8.83 9.64
C LEU A 221 4.04 9.93 10.70
N SER A 222 4.95 10.88 10.49
CA SER A 222 5.06 12.06 11.36
C SER A 222 3.78 12.90 11.26
N LEU A 223 3.30 13.17 10.04
CA LEU A 223 2.04 13.89 9.83
C LEU A 223 0.86 13.16 10.49
N LEU A 224 0.73 11.84 10.28
CA LEU A 224 -0.30 11.03 10.94
C LEU A 224 -0.26 11.16 12.47
N PHE A 225 0.93 11.14 13.07
CA PHE A 225 1.08 11.18 14.52
C PHE A 225 0.80 12.58 15.08
N THR A 226 1.32 13.61 14.42
CA THR A 226 1.13 15.01 14.83
C THR A 226 -0.32 15.45 14.66
N THR A 227 -0.98 15.12 13.56
CA THR A 227 -2.36 15.57 13.29
C THR A 227 -3.40 14.73 14.02
N VAL A 228 -3.35 13.39 13.91
CA VAL A 228 -4.42 12.53 14.41
C VAL A 228 -4.27 12.19 15.88
N PHE A 229 -3.05 11.88 16.35
CA PHE A 229 -2.87 11.38 17.72
C PHE A 229 -2.56 12.48 18.73
N LEU A 230 -1.92 13.56 18.29
CA LEU A 230 -1.46 14.62 19.18
C LEU A 230 -2.27 15.92 19.07
N ASN A 231 -3.18 16.02 18.09
CA ASN A 231 -3.95 17.23 17.77
C ASN A 231 -3.07 18.49 17.66
N TRP A 232 -1.86 18.33 17.12
CA TRP A 232 -0.90 19.43 17.00
C TRP A 232 -1.29 20.43 15.92
N PHE A 233 -2.32 20.15 15.14
CA PHE A 233 -2.79 21.02 14.08
C PHE A 233 -3.31 22.38 14.59
N GLU A 234 -3.75 22.45 15.85
CA GLU A 234 -4.25 23.68 16.50
C GLU A 234 -3.18 24.42 17.32
N THR A 235 -1.93 23.94 17.30
CA THR A 235 -0.87 24.55 18.13
C THR A 235 -0.38 25.88 17.55
N ASN A 236 0.07 26.75 18.47
CA ASN A 236 0.78 28.00 18.18
C ASN A 236 2.30 27.85 18.29
N ASN A 237 2.80 26.62 18.52
CA ASN A 237 4.22 26.38 18.64
C ASN A 237 4.92 26.49 17.28
N LEU A 238 5.86 27.43 17.17
CA LEU A 238 6.60 27.70 15.94
C LEU A 238 7.30 26.45 15.37
N PHE A 239 7.92 25.63 16.23
CA PHE A 239 8.62 24.43 15.79
C PHE A 239 7.67 23.44 15.11
N ILE A 240 6.49 23.22 15.72
CA ILE A 240 5.51 22.28 15.19
C ILE A 240 4.92 22.79 13.86
N ASN A 241 4.70 24.09 13.75
CA ASN A 241 4.21 24.69 12.51
C ASN A 241 5.23 24.52 11.37
N ILE A 242 6.50 24.86 11.63
CA ILE A 242 7.59 24.66 10.67
C ILE A 242 7.71 23.19 10.28
N LEU A 243 7.64 22.28 11.24
CA LEU A 243 7.68 20.84 11.01
C LEU A 243 6.56 20.41 10.05
N GLY A 244 5.31 20.82 10.31
CA GLY A 244 4.17 20.49 9.45
C GLY A 244 4.29 21.02 8.02
N TYR A 245 4.84 22.24 7.85
CA TYR A 245 5.14 22.78 6.52
C TYR A 245 6.23 21.97 5.79
N VAL A 246 7.32 21.65 6.48
CA VAL A 246 8.41 20.84 5.93
C VAL A 246 7.91 19.46 5.51
N GLU A 247 7.13 18.79 6.36
CA GLU A 247 6.53 17.49 6.06
C GLU A 247 5.60 17.55 4.85
N SER A 248 4.75 18.57 4.76
CA SER A 248 3.85 18.76 3.62
C SER A 248 4.62 18.97 2.31
N ILE A 249 5.69 19.79 2.34
CA ILE A 249 6.57 20.02 1.17
C ILE A 249 7.26 18.72 0.76
N VAL A 250 7.78 17.95 1.72
CA VAL A 250 8.43 16.66 1.46
C VAL A 250 7.47 15.68 0.80
N ILE A 251 6.26 15.51 1.35
CA ILE A 251 5.23 14.65 0.77
C ILE A 251 4.88 15.12 -0.64
N PHE A 252 4.69 16.43 -0.83
CA PHE A 252 4.39 17.01 -2.14
C PHE A 252 5.48 16.71 -3.18
N VAL A 253 6.75 17.00 -2.87
CA VAL A 253 7.86 16.82 -3.82
C VAL A 253 8.04 15.36 -4.20
N VAL A 254 8.02 14.45 -3.22
CA VAL A 254 8.21 13.02 -3.50
C VAL A 254 7.02 12.43 -4.27
N THR A 255 5.79 12.79 -3.88
CA THR A 255 4.60 12.31 -4.61
C THR A 255 4.54 12.88 -6.03
N PHE A 256 4.97 14.13 -6.23
CA PHE A 256 5.10 14.73 -7.55
C PHE A 256 6.10 13.97 -8.43
N ASP A 257 7.29 13.62 -7.91
CA ASP A 257 8.22 12.77 -8.66
C ASP A 257 7.57 11.43 -9.02
N PHE A 258 6.92 10.76 -8.06
CA PHE A 258 6.29 9.46 -8.32
C PHE A 258 5.19 9.54 -9.39
N VAL A 259 4.41 10.62 -9.42
CA VAL A 259 3.41 10.88 -10.47
C VAL A 259 4.13 11.13 -11.81
N LEU A 260 5.11 12.02 -11.84
CA LEU A 260 5.85 12.38 -13.05
C LEU A 260 6.57 11.17 -13.66
N SER A 261 7.24 10.39 -12.82
CA SER A 261 7.92 9.13 -13.16
C SER A 261 6.96 8.09 -13.75
N ARG A 262 5.70 8.06 -13.28
CA ARG A 262 4.63 7.18 -13.80
C ARG A 262 4.08 7.67 -15.14
N ILE A 263 3.98 8.99 -15.34
CA ILE A 263 3.59 9.59 -16.63
C ILE A 263 4.69 9.34 -17.68
N LYS A 264 5.96 9.56 -17.31
CA LYS A 264 7.11 9.41 -18.22
C LYS A 264 7.40 7.96 -18.61
N LYS A 265 7.11 6.98 -17.72
CA LYS A 265 7.34 5.54 -17.94
C LYS A 265 8.80 5.16 -18.26
N ASN A 266 9.75 5.93 -17.74
CA ASN A 266 11.19 5.75 -18.01
C ASN A 266 11.80 4.48 -17.37
N LYS A 267 11.16 3.92 -16.34
CA LYS A 267 11.60 2.70 -15.63
C LYS A 267 10.58 1.59 -15.82
N GLU A 268 11.03 0.34 -15.86
CA GLU A 268 10.16 -0.82 -16.08
C GLU A 268 8.98 -0.87 -15.08
N MET A 269 9.25 -0.60 -13.79
CA MET A 269 8.24 -0.51 -12.73
C MET A 269 7.16 0.56 -12.94
N ASN A 270 7.37 1.52 -13.84
CA ASN A 270 6.44 2.61 -14.11
C ASN A 270 5.66 2.40 -15.42
N LYS A 271 6.05 1.42 -16.25
CA LYS A 271 5.40 1.17 -17.54
C LYS A 271 3.97 0.66 -17.38
N ARG A 272 3.70 -0.10 -16.31
CA ARG A 272 2.39 -0.65 -15.98
C ARG A 272 1.88 -0.04 -14.68
N SER A 273 0.60 0.32 -14.65
CA SER A 273 -0.06 0.89 -13.47
C SER A 273 -1.54 0.61 -13.54
N GLN A 274 -2.10 0.12 -12.44
CA GLN A 274 -3.53 -0.09 -12.30
C GLN A 274 -4.19 1.18 -11.73
N PRO A 275 -5.52 1.35 -11.88
CA PRO A 275 -6.23 2.50 -11.31
C PRO A 275 -5.98 2.70 -9.81
N SER A 276 -5.88 1.61 -9.04
CA SER A 276 -5.55 1.67 -7.60
C SER A 276 -4.15 2.23 -7.31
N ASP A 277 -3.19 2.08 -8.23
CA ASP A 277 -1.87 2.69 -8.10
C ASP A 277 -1.94 4.21 -8.30
N TRP A 278 -2.81 4.68 -9.19
CA TRP A 278 -3.06 6.09 -9.45
C TRP A 278 -3.85 6.75 -8.33
N PHE A 279 -4.94 6.15 -7.88
CA PHE A 279 -5.72 6.67 -6.75
C PHE A 279 -4.85 6.83 -5.51
N PHE A 280 -4.00 5.85 -5.20
CA PHE A 280 -3.08 5.96 -4.06
C PHE A 280 -2.16 7.18 -4.16
N VAL A 281 -1.44 7.35 -5.27
CA VAL A 281 -0.46 8.44 -5.36
C VAL A 281 -1.11 9.82 -5.51
N ILE A 282 -2.26 9.91 -6.20
CA ILE A 282 -2.99 11.17 -6.38
C ILE A 282 -3.60 11.64 -5.05
N TRP A 283 -4.19 10.74 -4.25
CA TRP A 283 -4.74 11.13 -2.96
C TRP A 283 -3.64 11.47 -1.95
N LEU A 284 -2.50 10.78 -1.99
CA LEU A 284 -1.37 11.13 -1.13
C LEU A 284 -0.82 12.52 -1.48
N PHE A 285 -0.77 12.86 -2.77
CA PHE A 285 -0.44 14.20 -3.24
C PHE A 285 -1.47 15.24 -2.74
N PHE A 286 -2.76 14.98 -2.93
CA PHE A 286 -3.81 15.89 -2.46
C PHE A 286 -3.80 16.06 -0.94
N MET A 287 -3.51 15.01 -0.17
CA MET A 287 -3.37 15.09 1.28
C MET A 287 -2.29 16.08 1.68
N GLY A 288 -1.09 16.00 1.08
CA GLY A 288 -0.01 16.95 1.34
C GLY A 288 -0.36 18.40 0.95
N VAL A 289 -0.94 18.59 -0.25
CA VAL A 289 -1.33 19.93 -0.74
C VAL A 289 -2.43 20.54 0.12
N THR A 290 -3.48 19.79 0.42
CA THR A 290 -4.63 20.31 1.16
C THR A 290 -4.27 20.55 2.62
N ALA A 291 -3.45 19.70 3.25
CA ALA A 291 -2.92 19.95 4.61
C ALA A 291 -2.14 21.27 4.67
N PHE A 292 -1.25 21.50 3.70
CA PHE A 292 -0.50 22.76 3.57
C PHE A 292 -1.43 23.96 3.44
N VAL A 293 -2.42 23.88 2.54
CA VAL A 293 -3.35 25.00 2.29
C VAL A 293 -4.22 25.28 3.51
N VAL A 294 -4.75 24.26 4.17
CA VAL A 294 -5.53 24.45 5.41
C VAL A 294 -4.67 25.15 6.46
N ARG A 295 -3.43 24.68 6.69
CA ARG A 295 -2.54 25.29 7.69
C ARG A 295 -2.21 26.74 7.36
N LEU A 296 -1.93 27.03 6.09
CA LEU A 296 -1.67 28.39 5.62
C LEU A 296 -2.86 29.33 5.90
N PHE A 297 -4.08 28.86 5.66
CA PHE A 297 -5.29 29.66 5.90
C PHE A 297 -5.60 29.84 7.39
N ILE A 298 -5.23 28.89 8.24
CA ILE A 298 -5.27 29.04 9.69
C ILE A 298 -4.29 30.13 10.13
N ASP A 299 -3.03 30.06 9.69
CA ASP A 299 -1.98 31.01 10.08
C ASP A 299 -2.28 32.44 9.60
N LEU A 300 -2.98 32.59 8.48
CA LEU A 300 -3.43 33.89 7.94
C LEU A 300 -4.76 34.38 8.55
N ASN A 301 -5.39 33.63 9.45
CA ASN A 301 -6.73 33.90 9.99
C ASN A 301 -7.81 34.05 8.90
N LEU A 302 -7.70 33.28 7.81
CA LEU A 302 -8.63 33.28 6.67
C LEU A 302 -9.54 32.05 6.63
N ILE A 303 -9.34 31.08 7.53
CA ILE A 303 -10.05 29.80 7.50
C ILE A 303 -11.56 29.94 7.77
N GLU A 304 -11.96 30.88 8.64
CA GLU A 304 -13.38 31.10 8.98
C GLU A 304 -14.21 31.55 7.75
N THR A 305 -13.63 32.41 6.91
CA THR A 305 -14.28 32.88 5.68
C THR A 305 -14.19 31.87 4.53
N ASN A 306 -13.26 30.91 4.62
CA ASN A 306 -12.98 29.91 3.59
C ASN A 306 -13.14 28.47 4.11
N SER A 307 -14.22 28.21 4.85
CA SER A 307 -14.49 26.92 5.51
C SER A 307 -14.51 25.72 4.54
N TRP A 308 -14.79 25.96 3.26
CA TRP A 308 -14.77 24.96 2.20
C TRP A 308 -13.39 24.29 2.01
N ILE A 309 -12.30 24.98 2.35
CA ILE A 309 -10.92 24.46 2.23
C ILE A 309 -10.71 23.29 3.20
N TYR A 310 -11.11 23.46 4.46
CA TYR A 310 -11.04 22.38 5.44
C TYR A 310 -12.00 21.25 5.10
N LEU A 311 -13.22 21.57 4.65
CA LEU A 311 -14.18 20.55 4.23
C LEU A 311 -13.60 19.69 3.09
N PHE A 312 -12.96 20.31 2.10
CA PHE A 312 -12.29 19.58 1.02
C PHE A 312 -11.14 18.71 1.53
N HIS A 313 -10.34 19.20 2.48
CA HIS A 313 -9.29 18.41 3.12
C HIS A 313 -9.88 17.19 3.85
N LEU A 314 -10.94 17.38 4.64
CA LEU A 314 -11.64 16.30 5.34
C LEU A 314 -12.16 15.25 4.35
N MET A 315 -12.66 15.66 3.18
CA MET A 315 -13.08 14.72 2.13
C MET A 315 -11.95 13.82 1.63
N ILE A 316 -10.77 14.40 1.41
CA ILE A 316 -9.60 13.63 1.00
C ILE A 316 -9.19 12.65 2.11
N LEU A 317 -9.24 13.08 3.39
CA LEU A 317 -8.93 12.24 4.53
C LEU A 317 -9.95 11.10 4.74
N GLY A 318 -11.25 11.36 4.61
CA GLY A 318 -12.28 10.33 4.70
C GLY A 318 -12.14 9.27 3.61
N GLN A 319 -11.93 9.70 2.36
CA GLN A 319 -11.68 8.79 1.24
C GLN A 319 -10.37 8.00 1.41
N TRP A 320 -9.34 8.64 1.95
CA TRP A 320 -8.08 7.97 2.27
C TRP A 320 -8.25 6.89 3.34
N ALA A 321 -8.81 7.26 4.48
CA ALA A 321 -8.94 6.40 5.65
C ALA A 321 -9.91 5.24 5.42
N LEU A 322 -11.05 5.48 4.75
CA LEU A 322 -12.11 4.48 4.62
C LEU A 322 -12.01 3.59 3.38
N ILE A 323 -11.27 4.00 2.34
CA ILE A 323 -11.15 3.23 1.09
C ILE A 323 -9.69 2.89 0.78
N ILE A 324 -8.83 3.90 0.64
CA ILE A 324 -7.46 3.68 0.13
C ILE A 324 -6.59 2.91 1.13
N VAL A 325 -6.70 3.24 2.42
CA VAL A 325 -5.98 2.56 3.52
C VAL A 325 -6.38 1.09 3.65
N PRO A 326 -7.66 0.72 3.84
CA PRO A 326 -8.07 -0.66 4.07
C PRO A 326 -8.02 -1.56 2.84
N PHE A 327 -8.30 -1.01 1.66
CA PHE A 327 -8.60 -1.81 0.46
C PHE A 327 -7.70 -1.48 -0.74
N GLY A 328 -6.85 -0.47 -0.61
CA GLY A 328 -5.98 -0.01 -1.68
C GLY A 328 -4.52 -0.43 -1.50
N LYS A 329 -3.65 0.26 -2.24
CA LYS A 329 -2.21 0.00 -2.28
C LYS A 329 -1.54 0.26 -0.94
N TRP A 330 -2.08 1.13 -0.09
CA TRP A 330 -1.49 1.48 1.21
C TRP A 330 -1.21 0.23 2.06
N THR A 331 -2.09 -0.77 2.01
CA THR A 331 -1.95 -2.05 2.74
C THR A 331 -0.64 -2.80 2.51
N HIS A 332 0.09 -2.51 1.41
CA HIS A 332 1.43 -3.07 1.20
C HIS A 332 2.41 -2.74 2.34
N PHE A 333 2.23 -1.58 3.00
CA PHE A 333 3.00 -1.18 4.16
C PHE A 333 2.91 -2.22 5.29
N LEU A 334 1.71 -2.77 5.51
CA LEU A 334 1.48 -3.81 6.52
C LEU A 334 1.90 -5.19 5.99
N TYR A 335 1.33 -5.63 4.86
CA TYR A 335 1.53 -7.00 4.39
C TYR A 335 2.99 -7.30 4.00
N ARG A 336 3.74 -6.33 3.49
CA ARG A 336 5.19 -6.52 3.26
C ARG A 336 5.93 -6.72 4.58
N SER A 337 5.67 -5.87 5.56
CA SER A 337 6.37 -5.88 6.85
C SER A 337 6.06 -7.16 7.63
N PHE A 338 4.79 -7.55 7.69
CA PHE A 338 4.39 -8.85 8.23
C PHE A 338 4.90 -10.02 7.38
N GLY A 339 5.00 -9.87 6.07
CA GLY A 339 5.58 -10.89 5.19
C GLY A 339 7.06 -11.14 5.45
N MET A 340 7.84 -10.09 5.72
CA MET A 340 9.24 -10.19 6.15
C MET A 340 9.34 -10.87 7.53
N TYR A 341 8.49 -10.45 8.47
CA TYR A 341 8.41 -11.05 9.80
C TYR A 341 8.08 -12.55 9.74
N PHE A 342 7.05 -12.95 8.99
CA PHE A 342 6.66 -14.34 8.84
C PHE A 342 7.72 -15.16 8.11
N ALA A 343 8.40 -14.59 7.12
CA ALA A 343 9.50 -15.27 6.44
C ALA A 343 10.66 -15.57 7.42
N LYS A 344 10.97 -14.65 8.33
CA LYS A 344 11.98 -14.87 9.36
C LYS A 344 11.56 -15.92 10.39
N ILE A 345 10.27 -15.97 10.74
CA ILE A 345 9.72 -17.05 11.58
C ILE A 345 9.89 -18.41 10.90
N GLU A 346 9.56 -18.51 9.60
CA GLU A 346 9.74 -19.75 8.84
C GLU A 346 11.21 -20.18 8.79
N GLU A 347 12.15 -19.25 8.62
CA GLU A 347 13.59 -19.49 8.65
C GLU A 347 14.06 -20.02 10.01
N LEU A 348 13.62 -19.40 11.11
CA LEU A 348 13.98 -19.79 12.48
C LEU A 348 13.30 -21.07 12.97
N ALA A 349 12.32 -21.59 12.23
CA ALA A 349 11.60 -22.82 12.53
C ALA A 349 12.18 -24.05 11.81
N LYS A 350 13.05 -23.83 10.82
CA LYS A 350 13.90 -24.88 10.23
C LYS A 350 15.02 -25.21 11.21
#